data_AF-A0A1F5VE77-F1
#
_entry.id   AF-A0A1F5VE77-F1
#
_cell.length_a   1.000
_cell.length_b   1.000
_cell.length_c   1.000
_cell.angle_alpha   90.00
_cell.angle_beta   90.00
_cell.angle_gamma   90.00
#
_symmetry.space_group_name_H-M   'P 1'
#
loop_
_entity.id
_entity.type
_entity.pdbx_description
1 polymer ?
#
loop_
_entity_poly.entity_id
_entity_poly.type
_entity_poly.pdbx_seq_one_letter_code
_entity_poly.pdbx_strand_id
1 'polypeptide(L)'
;MALEKDFVKILYVENNIGIGGSIFSLLYLMQGLKEIYRVKACLIKNAAFYSLYKESNMEIIPINMECSLRTDHKARIVIIIKKFIHVIRLAKKFYTIFKTEKPRIVHVNNGLKLNRSEIIAAKLLRIPCVCHLRSMIH
;
A
#
# COMPACT_ATOMS: atom_id res chain seq x y z
N MET A 1 -24.94 -26.62 -4.54
CA MET A 1 -24.83 -25.16 -4.68
C MET A 1 -23.88 -24.70 -3.58
N ALA A 2 -22.58 -24.58 -3.90
CA ALA A 2 -21.57 -24.23 -2.90
C ALA A 2 -21.79 -22.76 -2.49
N LEU A 3 -22.07 -22.52 -1.21
CA LEU A 3 -22.01 -21.19 -0.63
C LEU A 3 -20.61 -20.63 -0.94
N GLU A 4 -20.53 -19.56 -1.73
CA GLU A 4 -19.33 -18.75 -1.80
C GLU A 4 -18.97 -18.41 -0.35
N LYS A 5 -17.88 -18.98 0.16
CA LYS A 5 -17.30 -18.50 1.40
C LYS A 5 -16.93 -17.04 1.12
N ASP A 6 -17.64 -16.10 1.74
CA ASP A 6 -17.28 -14.70 1.75
C ASP A 6 -15.93 -14.55 2.46
N PHE A 7 -14.86 -14.82 1.73
CA PHE A 7 -13.50 -14.70 2.23
C PHE A 7 -13.27 -13.25 2.64
N VAL A 8 -12.84 -13.05 3.89
CA VAL A 8 -12.48 -11.73 4.39
C VAL A 8 -11.38 -11.17 3.47
N LYS A 9 -11.65 -10.02 2.85
CA LYS A 9 -10.69 -9.37 1.94
C LYS A 9 -9.68 -8.54 2.73
N ILE A 10 -8.39 -8.87 2.56
CA ILE A 10 -7.25 -8.15 3.11
C ILE A 10 -6.54 -7.43 1.97
N LEU A 11 -6.34 -6.12 2.10
CA LEU A 11 -5.60 -5.33 1.14
C LEU A 11 -4.26 -4.88 1.73
N TYR A 12 -3.17 -5.33 1.11
CA TYR A 12 -1.82 -4.96 1.46
C TYR A 12 -1.36 -3.74 0.64
N VAL A 13 -0.59 -2.83 1.23
CA VAL A 13 0.03 -1.71 0.50
C VAL A 13 1.54 -1.74 0.70
N GLU A 14 2.26 -1.68 -0.41
CA GLU A 14 3.72 -1.62 -0.48
C GLU A 14 4.14 -0.47 -1.40
N ASN A 15 4.77 0.54 -0.80
CA ASN A 15 5.18 1.80 -1.43
C ASN A 15 6.69 1.88 -1.71
N ASN A 16 7.43 0.80 -1.53
CA ASN A 16 8.86 0.77 -1.83
C ASN A 16 9.08 0.55 -3.34
N ILE A 17 10.23 0.98 -3.84
CA ILE A 17 10.63 0.83 -5.24
C ILE A 17 11.70 -0.25 -5.37
N GLY A 18 12.53 -0.42 -4.32
CA GLY A 18 13.62 -1.39 -4.27
C GLY A 18 13.19 -2.77 -3.77
N ILE A 19 13.99 -3.79 -4.11
CA ILE A 19 13.86 -5.15 -3.57
C ILE A 19 14.58 -5.20 -2.21
N GLY A 20 13.95 -5.83 -1.22
CA GLY A 20 14.54 -6.06 0.10
C GLY A 20 13.73 -7.06 0.94
N GLY A 21 14.22 -7.35 2.15
CA GLY A 21 13.58 -8.35 3.03
C GLY A 21 12.11 -8.06 3.36
N SER A 22 11.70 -6.78 3.38
CA SER A 22 10.30 -6.40 3.59
C SER A 22 9.36 -6.90 2.49
N ILE A 23 9.86 -6.96 1.27
CA ILE A 23 9.11 -7.37 0.07
C ILE A 23 8.88 -8.87 0.07
N PHE A 24 9.93 -9.66 0.33
CA PHE A 24 9.82 -11.12 0.43
C PHE A 24 8.95 -11.53 1.63
N SER A 25 9.14 -10.88 2.78
CA SER A 25 8.32 -11.13 3.96
C SER A 25 6.84 -10.87 3.72
N LEU A 26 6.48 -9.80 3.00
CA LEU A 26 5.10 -9.54 2.62
C LEU A 26 4.57 -10.61 1.64
N LEU A 27 5.38 -11.03 0.67
CA LEU A 27 4.99 -12.07 -0.29
C LEU A 27 4.66 -13.38 0.43
N TYR A 28 5.55 -13.85 1.31
CA TYR A 28 5.35 -15.08 2.07
C TYR A 28 4.13 -15.00 3.00
N LEU A 29 3.91 -13.84 3.64
CA LEU A 29 2.71 -13.61 4.45
C LEU A 29 1.44 -13.76 3.61
N MET A 30 1.40 -13.13 2.43
CA MET A 30 0.24 -13.23 1.56
C MET A 30 0.04 -14.66 1.04
N GLN A 31 1.12 -15.36 0.67
CA GLN A 31 1.05 -16.76 0.23
C GLN A 31 0.52 -17.69 1.32
N GLY A 32 0.92 -17.50 2.59
CA GLY A 32 0.41 -18.29 3.70
C GLY A 32 -1.06 -18.01 4.05
N LEU A 33 -1.57 -16.82 3.69
CA LEU A 33 -2.92 -16.38 4.03
C LEU A 33 -3.93 -16.51 2.88
N LYS A 34 -3.49 -16.69 1.63
CA LYS A 34 -4.38 -16.73 0.45
C LYS A 34 -5.38 -17.89 0.46
N GLU A 35 -5.07 -18.97 1.18
CA GLU A 35 -5.97 -20.14 1.33
C GLU A 35 -7.11 -19.87 2.34
N ILE A 36 -6.93 -18.87 3.21
CA ILE A 36 -7.84 -18.53 4.31
C ILE A 36 -8.60 -17.23 4.04
N TYR A 37 -7.99 -16.32 3.27
CA TYR A 37 -8.46 -14.96 3.03
C TYR A 37 -8.28 -14.56 1.57
N ARG A 38 -9.12 -13.64 1.11
CA ARG A 38 -8.91 -13.01 -0.19
C ARG A 38 -7.85 -11.92 -0.04
N VAL A 39 -6.63 -12.22 -0.46
CA VAL A 39 -5.48 -11.30 -0.33
C VAL A 39 -5.19 -10.59 -1.64
N LYS A 40 -4.97 -9.28 -1.57
CA LYS A 40 -4.59 -8.46 -2.72
C LYS A 40 -3.55 -7.42 -2.30
N ALA A 41 -2.61 -7.07 -3.18
CA ALA A 41 -1.60 -6.06 -2.89
C ALA A 41 -1.68 -4.87 -3.82
N CYS A 42 -1.61 -3.66 -3.28
CA CYS A 42 -1.35 -2.46 -4.06
C CYS A 42 0.16 -2.23 -4.15
N LEU A 43 0.72 -2.36 -5.36
CA LEU A 43 2.17 -2.27 -5.61
C LEU A 43 2.46 -1.18 -6.64
N ILE A 44 3.59 -0.50 -6.51
CA ILE A 44 4.06 0.45 -7.53
C ILE A 44 4.40 -0.34 -8.81
N LYS A 45 3.80 0.06 -9.94
CA LYS A 45 3.90 -0.68 -11.23
C LYS A 45 5.34 -0.89 -11.71
N ASN A 46 6.22 0.08 -11.42
CA ASN A 46 7.62 0.08 -11.86
C ASN A 46 8.59 -0.34 -10.75
N ALA A 47 8.09 -0.88 -9.63
CA ALA A 47 8.97 -1.41 -8.58
C ALA A 47 9.67 -2.67 -9.07
N ALA A 48 10.93 -2.87 -8.66
CA ALA A 48 11.74 -3.99 -9.12
C ALA A 48 11.15 -5.38 -8.75
N PHE A 49 10.28 -5.44 -7.74
CA PHE A 49 9.60 -6.65 -7.28
C PHE A 49 8.20 -6.86 -7.86
N TYR A 50 7.72 -5.97 -8.74
CA TYR A 50 6.36 -6.10 -9.29
C TYR A 50 6.17 -7.45 -10.02
N SER A 51 7.15 -7.84 -10.84
CA SER A 51 7.14 -9.12 -11.57
C SER A 51 7.15 -10.32 -10.62
N LEU A 52 7.92 -10.26 -9.53
CA LEU A 52 8.00 -11.32 -8.52
C LEU A 52 6.62 -11.68 -7.94
N TYR A 53 5.80 -10.67 -7.61
CA TYR A 53 4.45 -10.91 -7.09
C TYR A 53 3.52 -11.46 -8.18
N LYS A 54 3.69 -10.99 -9.42
CA LYS A 54 2.88 -11.45 -10.56
C LYS A 54 3.17 -12.91 -10.90
N GLU A 55 4.44 -13.29 -10.95
CA GLU A 55 4.93 -14.66 -11.18
C GLU A 55 4.52 -15.61 -10.05
N SER A 56 4.36 -15.09 -8.84
CA SER A 56 3.85 -15.82 -7.68
C SER A 56 2.33 -16.00 -7.66
N ASN A 57 1.62 -15.65 -8.75
CA ASN A 57 0.16 -15.71 -8.88
C ASN A 57 -0.60 -14.92 -7.79
N MET A 58 -0.06 -13.78 -7.37
CA MET A 58 -0.74 -12.91 -6.41
C MET A 58 -1.69 -11.93 -7.12
N GLU A 59 -2.85 -11.66 -6.52
CA GLU A 59 -3.71 -10.56 -6.97
C GLU A 59 -3.04 -9.21 -6.66
N ILE A 60 -2.88 -8.36 -7.67
CA ILE A 60 -2.18 -7.07 -7.56
C ILE A 60 -3.05 -5.94 -8.12
N ILE A 61 -3.01 -4.78 -7.47
CA ILE A 61 -3.51 -3.49 -7.97
C ILE A 61 -2.30 -2.62 -8.30
N PRO A 62 -2.02 -2.33 -9.58
CA PRO A 62 -0.91 -1.49 -9.95
C PRO A 62 -1.17 -0.04 -9.55
N ILE A 63 -0.22 0.56 -8.83
CA ILE A 63 -0.19 1.98 -8.49
C ILE A 63 0.78 2.68 -9.44
N ASN A 64 0.26 3.56 -10.28
CA ASN A 64 1.09 4.55 -10.99
C ASN A 64 1.48 5.67 -10.03
N MET A 65 2.69 5.65 -9.48
CA MET A 65 3.23 6.79 -8.72
C MET A 65 4.06 7.68 -9.65
N GLU A 66 3.70 8.95 -9.72
CA GLU A 66 4.57 9.98 -10.27
C GLU A 66 5.65 10.30 -9.23
N CYS A 67 6.85 9.77 -9.41
CA CYS A 67 8.01 10.16 -8.62
C CYS A 67 8.42 11.58 -8.98
N SER A 68 7.81 12.58 -8.34
CA SER A 68 8.18 13.98 -8.48
C SER A 68 9.13 14.38 -7.35
N LEU A 69 10.41 14.10 -7.53
CA LEU A 69 11.47 14.69 -6.71
C LEU A 69 12.47 15.42 -7.61
N ARG A 70 12.04 16.55 -8.19
CA ARG A 70 12.97 17.63 -8.51
C ARG A 70 13.12 18.50 -7.27
N THR A 71 14.25 18.33 -6.58
CA THR A 71 14.71 19.22 -5.53
C THR A 71 15.12 20.55 -6.16
N ASP A 72 14.21 21.51 -6.16
CA ASP A 72 14.52 22.90 -6.46
C ASP A 72 14.81 23.60 -5.12
N HIS A 73 15.92 24.33 -5.03
CA HIS A 73 16.48 24.95 -3.80
C HIS A 73 15.64 26.12 -3.24
N LYS A 74 14.32 26.12 -3.45
CA LYS A 74 13.40 27.19 -3.03
C LYS A 74 12.85 26.97 -1.62
N ALA A 75 12.51 28.09 -0.97
CA ALA A 75 12.07 28.26 0.41
C ALA A 75 11.32 27.07 1.05
N ARG A 76 11.70 26.72 2.29
CA ARG A 76 11.15 25.61 3.10
C ARG A 76 9.62 25.48 3.06
N ILE A 77 8.89 26.60 3.00
CA ILE A 77 7.43 26.64 2.94
C ILE A 77 6.88 25.93 1.69
N VAL A 78 7.49 26.17 0.52
CA VAL A 78 7.06 25.55 -0.75
C VAL A 78 7.22 24.03 -0.69
N ILE A 79 8.30 23.55 -0.07
CA ILE A 79 8.54 22.11 0.12
C ILE A 79 7.46 21.49 1.01
N ILE A 80 7.08 22.16 2.11
CA ILE A 80 6.02 21.68 3.02
C ILE A 80 4.69 21.60 2.29
N ILE A 81 4.31 22.65 1.56
CA ILE A 81 3.07 22.69 0.78
C ILE A 81 3.07 21.58 -0.28
N LYS A 82 4.16 21.40 -1.03
CA LYS A 82 4.29 20.32 -2.02
C LYS A 82 4.14 18.93 -1.39
N LYS A 83 4.78 18.68 -0.24
CA LYS A 83 4.62 17.42 0.51
C LYS A 83 3.18 17.21 0.98
N PHE A 84 2.53 18.25 1.49
CA PHE A 84 1.14 18.17 1.95
C PHE A 84 0.17 17.86 0.80
N ILE A 85 0.29 18.59 -0.32
CA ILE A 85 -0.50 18.33 -1.53
C ILE A 85 -0.27 16.91 -2.04
N HIS A 86 0.98 16.43 -2.04
CA HIS A 86 1.30 15.06 -2.45
C HIS A 86 0.62 14.02 -1.55
N VAL A 87 0.65 14.20 -0.22
CA VAL A 87 -0.03 13.32 0.73
C VAL A 87 -1.54 13.29 0.48
N ILE A 88 -2.17 14.45 0.23
CA ILE A 88 -3.60 14.53 -0.08
C ILE A 88 -3.93 13.82 -1.39
N ARG A 89 -3.14 14.03 -2.45
CA ARG A 89 -3.36 13.39 -3.76
C ARG A 89 -3.28 11.86 -3.65
N LEU A 90 -2.27 11.35 -2.97
CA LEU A 90 -2.16 9.92 -2.70
C LEU A 90 -3.31 9.41 -1.82
N ALA A 91 -3.71 10.16 -0.79
CA ALA A 91 -4.83 9.76 0.07
C ALA A 91 -6.14 9.66 -0.73
N LYS A 92 -6.41 10.61 -1.64
CA LYS A 92 -7.56 10.52 -2.56
C LYS A 92 -7.48 9.29 -3.47
N LYS A 93 -6.29 8.97 -3.98
CA LYS A 93 -6.08 7.77 -4.81
C LYS A 93 -6.38 6.48 -4.03
N PHE A 94 -5.81 6.34 -2.84
CA PHE A 94 -6.07 5.18 -1.98
C PHE A 94 -7.52 5.12 -1.49
N TYR A 95 -8.15 6.27 -1.22
CA TYR A 95 -9.58 6.32 -0.90
C TYR A 95 -10.42 5.70 -2.02
N THR A 96 -10.16 6.05 -3.28
CA THR A 96 -10.86 5.45 -4.42
C THR A 96 -10.58 3.95 -4.52
N ILE A 97 -9.33 3.52 -4.39
CA ILE A 97 -8.96 2.10 -4.43
C ILE A 97 -9.70 1.33 -3.32
N PHE A 98 -9.64 1.81 -2.08
CA PHE A 98 -10.25 1.16 -0.92
C PHE A 98 -11.79 1.16 -1.01
N LYS A 99 -12.39 2.22 -1.54
CA LYS A 99 -13.84 2.28 -1.78
C LYS A 99 -14.29 1.27 -2.83
N THR A 100 -13.51 1.07 -3.90
CA THR A 100 -13.80 0.09 -4.95
C THR A 100 -13.57 -1.34 -4.48
N GLU A 101 -12.45 -1.59 -3.81
CA GLU A 101 -12.08 -2.93 -3.36
C GLU A 101 -12.85 -3.39 -2.13
N LYS A 102 -13.34 -2.46 -1.31
CA LYS A 102 -14.07 -2.73 -0.06
C LYS A 102 -13.34 -3.75 0.85
N PRO A 103 -12.05 -3.56 1.15
CA PRO A 103 -11.35 -4.48 2.04
C PRO A 103 -11.90 -4.36 3.47
N ARG A 104 -11.87 -5.48 4.21
CA ARG A 104 -12.26 -5.51 5.63
C ARG A 104 -11.13 -5.01 6.53
N ILE A 105 -9.90 -5.06 6.04
CA ILE A 105 -8.71 -4.57 6.72
C ILE A 105 -7.65 -4.17 5.68
N VAL A 106 -6.91 -3.11 5.98
CA VAL A 106 -5.75 -2.66 5.19
C VAL A 106 -4.48 -2.90 5.99
N HIS A 107 -3.46 -3.48 5.36
CA HIS A 107 -2.15 -3.69 5.97
C HIS A 107 -1.07 -2.92 5.21
N VAL A 108 -0.41 -1.96 5.86
CA VAL A 108 0.62 -1.11 5.23
C VAL A 108 2.04 -1.53 5.67
N ASN A 109 2.96 -1.72 4.72
CA ASN A 109 4.21 -2.46 4.97
C ASN A 109 5.50 -1.63 5.22
N ASN A 110 5.41 -0.30 5.23
CA ASN A 110 6.59 0.61 5.23
C ASN A 110 6.68 1.58 6.43
N GLY A 111 5.95 1.30 7.51
CA GLY A 111 5.90 2.16 8.69
C GLY A 111 5.10 3.47 8.54
N LEU A 112 4.88 4.18 9.65
CA LEU A 112 3.89 5.27 9.73
C LEU A 112 4.19 6.47 8.84
N LYS A 113 5.45 6.90 8.76
CA LYS A 113 5.84 8.10 7.99
C LYS A 113 5.62 7.93 6.48
N LEU A 114 5.84 6.71 5.97
CA LEU A 114 5.72 6.38 4.55
C LEU A 114 4.30 6.00 4.14
N ASN A 115 3.44 5.63 5.09
CA ASN A 115 2.06 5.18 4.81
C ASN A 115 0.96 6.16 5.26
N ARG A 116 1.28 7.46 5.37
CA ARG A 116 0.33 8.47 5.88
C ARG A 116 -0.92 8.55 5.01
N SER A 117 -0.76 8.49 3.70
CA SER A 117 -1.87 8.66 2.75
C SER A 117 -2.87 7.52 2.81
N GLU A 118 -2.37 6.30 2.97
CA GLU A 118 -3.09 5.04 3.11
C GLU A 118 -3.84 5.00 4.44
N ILE A 119 -3.15 5.39 5.53
CA ILE A 119 -3.75 5.46 6.87
C ILE A 119 -4.89 6.49 6.88
N ILE A 120 -4.69 7.66 6.27
CA ILE A 120 -5.75 8.67 6.13
C ILE A 120 -6.92 8.10 5.33
N ALA A 121 -6.66 7.46 4.19
CA ALA A 121 -7.70 6.87 3.35
C ALA A 121 -8.52 5.79 4.08
N ALA A 122 -7.84 4.88 4.80
CA ALA A 122 -8.48 3.85 5.61
C ALA A 122 -9.33 4.46 6.72
N LYS A 123 -8.81 5.48 7.42
CA LYS A 123 -9.54 6.19 8.48
C LYS A 123 -10.81 6.87 7.96
N LEU A 124 -10.75 7.54 6.80
CA LEU A 124 -11.92 8.19 6.19
C LEU A 124 -13.02 7.19 5.82
N LEU A 125 -12.64 5.97 5.44
CA LEU A 125 -13.57 4.88 5.11
C LEU A 125 -13.93 3.99 6.31
N ARG A 126 -13.41 4.28 7.51
CA ARG A 126 -13.58 3.47 8.72
C ARG A 126 -13.13 2.01 8.54
N ILE A 127 -12.09 1.80 7.73
CA ILE A 127 -11.48 0.48 7.53
C ILE A 127 -10.37 0.29 8.56
N PRO A 128 -10.38 -0.80 9.35
CA PRO A 128 -9.26 -1.16 10.22
C PRO A 128 -7.93 -1.18 9.46
N CYS A 129 -6.89 -0.60 10.05
CA CYS A 129 -5.58 -0.48 9.42
C CYS A 129 -4.48 -1.00 10.35
N VAL A 130 -3.68 -1.95 9.85
CA VAL A 130 -2.49 -2.47 10.53
C VAL A 130 -1.26 -1.88 9.86
N CYS A 131 -0.36 -1.30 10.65
CA CYS A 131 0.92 -0.79 10.17
C CYS A 131 2.03 -1.74 10.61
N HIS A 132 2.75 -2.30 9.64
CA HIS A 132 3.93 -3.12 9.90
C HIS A 132 5.15 -2.20 9.94
N LEU A 133 5.75 -2.09 11.12
CA LEU A 133 6.98 -1.33 11.34
C LEU A 133 8.19 -2.19 10.92
N ARG A 134 8.95 -1.74 9.92
CA ARG A 134 10.12 -2.45 9.39
C ARG A 134 11.46 -1.93 9.93
N SER A 135 11.45 -0.77 10.59
CA SER A 135 12.62 -0.19 11.24
C SER A 135 12.26 0.28 12.64
N MET A 136 13.24 0.25 13.55
CA MET A 136 13.14 0.91 14.84
C MET A 136 12.90 2.41 14.63
N ILE A 137 12.05 3.00 15.45
CA ILE A 137 11.82 4.46 15.47
C ILE A 137 13.09 5.07 16.09
N HIS A 138 13.98 5.60 15.25
CA HIS A 138 15.01 6.54 15.67
C HIS A 138 14.48 7.98 15.58
#